data_AF-A0A925S266-F1
#
_entry.id   AF-A0A925S266-F1
#
_cell.length_a   1.000
_cell.length_b   1.000
_cell.length_c   1.000
_cell.angle_alpha   90.00
_cell.angle_beta   90.00
_cell.angle_gamma   90.00
#
_symmetry.space_group_name_H-M   'P 1'
#
loop_
_entity.id
_entity.type
_entity.pdbx_description
1 polymer ?
#
loop_
_entity_poly.entity_id
_entity_poly.type
_entity_poly.pdbx_seq_one_letter_code
_entity_poly.pdbx_strand_id
1 'polypeptide(L)'
;NDALAVEEEVDEHQPTDDLLALEGMDDETAFALAGHGIRTADDLGELGADEVMEFGIDGMDEERAAGLILAARAEEIARLEREG
;
A
#
# COMPACT_ATOMS: atom_id res chain seq x y z
N ASN A 1 -36.75 15.01 -6.68
CA ASN A 1 -36.27 14.20 -7.82
C ASN A 1 -34.78 14.13 -7.61
N ASP A 2 -34.39 13.12 -6.85
CA ASP A 2 -33.05 12.88 -6.30
C ASP A 2 -32.09 12.45 -7.42
N ALA A 3 -31.01 13.19 -7.60
CA ALA A 3 -29.88 12.78 -8.42
C ALA A 3 -28.63 13.53 -7.93
N LEU A 4 -27.55 12.78 -7.68
CA LEU A 4 -26.18 13.19 -7.29
C LEU A 4 -25.87 13.12 -5.79
N ALA A 5 -25.82 11.91 -5.24
CA ALA A 5 -25.11 11.62 -3.99
C ALA A 5 -24.52 10.20 -4.02
N VAL A 6 -23.86 9.81 -5.12
CA VAL A 6 -23.27 8.47 -5.29
C VAL A 6 -21.85 8.57 -5.86
N GLU A 7 -21.04 9.49 -5.35
CA GLU A 7 -19.65 9.65 -5.84
C GLU A 7 -18.68 10.15 -4.75
N GLU A 8 -18.88 9.79 -3.47
CA GLU A 8 -17.95 10.18 -2.39
C GLU A 8 -17.31 9.00 -1.63
N GLU A 9 -17.69 7.75 -1.85
CA GLU A 9 -17.19 6.60 -1.03
C GLU A 9 -16.17 5.70 -1.76
N VAL A 10 -15.79 6.02 -3.01
CA VAL A 10 -14.85 5.18 -3.79
C VAL A 10 -13.38 5.57 -3.57
N ASP A 11 -13.12 6.76 -3.03
CA ASP A 11 -11.75 7.25 -2.81
C ASP A 11 -11.15 6.79 -1.47
N GLU A 12 -11.98 6.34 -0.53
CA GLU A 12 -11.54 6.01 0.82
C GLU A 12 -10.73 4.70 0.94
N HIS A 13 -10.64 3.91 -0.13
CA HIS A 13 -9.90 2.64 -0.15
C HIS A 13 -8.91 2.52 -1.32
N GLN A 14 -8.52 3.64 -1.95
CA GLN A 14 -7.54 3.60 -3.04
C GLN A 14 -6.10 3.72 -2.49
N PRO A 15 -5.16 2.89 -3.00
CA PRO A 15 -3.74 3.06 -2.71
C PRO A 15 -3.26 4.38 -3.31
N THR A 16 -2.27 4.99 -2.67
CA THR A 16 -1.65 6.21 -3.16
C THR A 16 -0.56 5.90 -4.20
N ASP A 17 -0.22 6.91 -5.01
CA ASP A 17 0.76 6.75 -6.09
C ASP A 17 2.15 6.32 -5.58
N ASP A 18 2.53 6.69 -4.37
CA ASP A 18 3.78 6.26 -3.72
C ASP A 18 3.78 4.76 -3.39
N LEU A 19 2.66 4.23 -2.89
CA LEU A 19 2.51 2.78 -2.67
C LEU A 19 2.61 2.03 -3.99
N LEU A 20 1.96 2.52 -5.04
CA LEU A 20 2.01 1.94 -6.40
C LEU A 20 3.40 2.05 -7.04
N ALA A 21 4.18 3.08 -6.69
CA ALA A 21 5.52 3.30 -7.21
C ALA A 21 6.59 2.43 -6.54
N LEU A 22 6.27 1.67 -5.50
CA LEU A 22 7.23 0.83 -4.80
C LEU A 22 7.81 -0.27 -5.70
N GLU A 23 9.11 -0.55 -5.53
CA GLU A 23 9.78 -1.61 -6.25
C GLU A 23 9.18 -2.98 -5.87
N GLY A 24 8.67 -3.69 -6.89
CA GLY A 24 8.03 -5.01 -6.72
C GLY A 24 6.53 -4.96 -6.38
N MET A 25 5.94 -3.78 -6.24
CA MET A 25 4.50 -3.60 -6.09
C MET A 25 3.79 -3.79 -7.43
N ASP A 26 2.61 -4.41 -7.38
CA ASP A 26 1.66 -4.42 -8.48
C ASP A 26 0.33 -3.80 -8.07
N ASP A 27 -0.47 -3.41 -9.07
CA ASP A 27 -1.75 -2.76 -8.83
C ASP A 27 -2.66 -3.65 -7.96
N GLU A 28 -2.79 -4.94 -8.30
CA GLU A 28 -3.67 -5.88 -7.59
C GLU A 28 -3.34 -5.98 -6.09
N THR A 29 -2.05 -6.07 -5.74
CA THR A 29 -1.58 -6.11 -4.36
C THR A 29 -1.80 -4.77 -3.66
N ALA A 30 -1.50 -3.65 -4.31
CA ALA A 30 -1.69 -2.33 -3.73
C ALA A 30 -3.18 -2.06 -3.42
N PHE A 31 -4.08 -2.42 -4.33
CA PHE A 31 -5.52 -2.32 -4.12
C PHE A 31 -6.00 -3.28 -3.01
N ALA A 32 -5.45 -4.49 -2.94
CA ALA A 32 -5.75 -5.41 -1.84
C ALA A 32 -5.32 -4.83 -0.49
N LEU A 33 -4.08 -4.34 -0.39
CA LEU A 33 -3.55 -3.66 0.81
C LEU A 33 -4.39 -2.45 1.22
N ALA A 34 -4.80 -1.63 0.26
CA ALA A 34 -5.66 -0.47 0.53
C ALA A 34 -7.04 -0.87 1.07
N GLY A 35 -7.58 -2.02 0.63
CA GLY A 35 -8.76 -2.64 1.23
C GLY A 35 -8.58 -3.07 2.69
N HIS A 36 -7.34 -3.32 3.12
CA HIS A 36 -6.97 -3.58 4.51
C HIS A 36 -6.58 -2.31 5.30
N GLY A 37 -6.72 -1.13 4.70
CA GLY A 37 -6.39 0.16 5.32
C GLY A 37 -4.95 0.60 5.12
N ILE A 38 -4.16 -0.12 4.32
CA ILE A 38 -2.75 0.17 4.02
C ILE A 38 -2.70 0.90 2.70
N ARG A 39 -2.71 2.23 2.76
CA ARG A 39 -2.94 3.05 1.58
C ARG A 39 -1.65 3.65 1.03
N THR A 40 -0.70 3.92 1.92
CA THR A 40 0.55 4.61 1.62
C THR A 40 1.78 3.71 1.80
N ALA A 41 2.91 4.14 1.25
CA ALA A 41 4.19 3.47 1.51
C ALA A 41 4.53 3.50 3.02
N ASP A 42 4.13 4.55 3.74
CA ASP A 42 4.35 4.68 5.18
C ASP A 42 3.56 3.62 5.96
N ASP A 43 2.26 3.48 5.66
CA ASP A 43 1.40 2.47 6.30
C ASP A 43 1.99 1.06 6.12
N LEU A 44 2.52 0.75 4.94
CA LEU A 44 3.14 -0.55 4.66
C LEU A 44 4.50 -0.70 5.36
N GLY A 45 5.30 0.37 5.41
CA GLY A 45 6.61 0.38 6.05
C GLY A 45 6.56 0.14 7.56
N GLU A 46 5.45 0.52 8.21
CA GLU A 46 5.22 0.27 9.63
C GLU A 46 4.92 -1.20 9.96
N LEU A 47 4.49 -2.00 8.97
CA LEU A 47 4.10 -3.40 9.17
C LEU A 47 5.27 -4.39 9.13
N GLY A 48 5.01 -5.58 9.67
CA GLY A 48 5.85 -6.77 9.55
C GLY A 48 5.42 -7.69 8.40
N ALA A 49 6.36 -8.52 7.92
CA ALA A 49 6.08 -9.48 6.84
C ALA A 49 4.98 -10.49 7.24
N ASP A 50 4.98 -10.92 8.50
CA ASP A 50 3.95 -11.80 9.06
C ASP A 50 2.56 -11.16 8.99
N GLU A 51 2.43 -9.87 9.32
CA GLU A 51 1.16 -9.14 9.28
C GLU A 51 0.64 -9.00 7.85
N VAL A 52 1.53 -8.71 6.89
CA VAL A 52 1.17 -8.63 5.47
C VAL A 52 0.70 -9.99 4.94
N MET A 53 1.33 -11.08 5.36
CA MET A 53 0.89 -12.43 5.00
C MET A 53 -0.48 -12.79 5.62
N GLU A 54 -0.80 -12.28 6.81
CA GLU A 54 -2.10 -12.52 7.46
C GLU A 54 -3.28 -11.96 6.66
N PHE A 55 -3.06 -10.97 5.78
CA PHE A 55 -4.09 -10.46 4.88
C PHE A 55 -4.54 -11.46 3.82
N GLY A 56 -3.75 -12.51 3.56
CA GLY A 56 -4.12 -13.56 2.62
C GLY A 56 -4.21 -13.07 1.17
N ILE A 57 -3.37 -12.09 0.81
CA ILE A 57 -3.30 -11.53 -0.55
C ILE A 57 -2.75 -12.61 -1.50
N ASP A 58 -3.42 -12.80 -2.63
CA ASP A 58 -3.02 -13.81 -3.62
C ASP A 58 -1.61 -13.54 -4.15
N GLY A 59 -0.76 -14.58 -4.11
CA GLY A 59 0.63 -14.45 -4.54
C GLY A 59 1.52 -13.64 -3.60
N MET A 60 1.09 -13.43 -2.35
CA MET A 60 1.91 -12.89 -1.26
C MET A 60 2.58 -14.02 -0.49
N ASP A 61 3.90 -14.12 -0.61
CA ASP A 61 4.74 -15.01 0.21
C ASP A 61 5.64 -14.20 1.15
N GLU A 62 6.37 -14.89 2.03
CA GLU A 62 7.24 -14.25 3.03
C GLU A 62 8.33 -13.40 2.39
N GLU A 63 8.93 -13.87 1.31
CA GLU A 63 10.01 -13.16 0.60
C GLU A 63 9.49 -11.88 -0.06
N ARG A 64 8.33 -11.97 -0.72
CA ARG A 64 7.66 -10.83 -1.36
C ARG A 64 7.17 -9.82 -0.33
N ALA A 65 6.52 -10.27 0.74
CA ALA A 65 6.06 -9.40 1.82
C ALA A 65 7.23 -8.64 2.45
N ALA A 66 8.31 -9.35 2.80
CA ALA A 66 9.53 -8.73 3.31
C ALA A 66 10.16 -7.75 2.32
N GLY A 67 10.19 -8.09 1.03
CA GLY A 67 10.69 -7.23 -0.04
C GLY A 67 9.90 -5.93 -0.17
N LEU A 68 8.57 -6.00 -0.19
CA LEU A 68 7.69 -4.84 -0.29
C LEU A 68 7.82 -3.91 0.92
N ILE A 69 7.89 -4.47 2.14
CA ILE A 69 8.09 -3.68 3.37
C ILE A 69 9.46 -2.98 3.36
N LEU A 70 10.50 -3.68 2.91
CA LEU A 70 11.83 -3.08 2.79
C LEU A 70 11.84 -1.96 1.75
N ALA A 71 11.20 -2.16 0.61
CA ALA A 71 11.05 -1.14 -0.44
C ALA A 71 10.29 0.08 0.08
N ALA A 72 9.21 -0.14 0.82
CA ALA A 72 8.42 0.92 1.46
C ALA A 72 9.27 1.79 2.40
N ARG A 73 10.02 1.15 3.31
CA ARG A 73 10.96 1.84 4.22
C ARG A 73 12.08 2.55 3.48
N ALA A 74 12.58 1.96 2.40
CA ALA A 74 13.63 2.57 1.59
C ALA A 74 13.14 3.85 0.89
N GLU A 75 11.91 3.84 0.36
CA GLU A 75 11.31 5.03 -0.25
C GLU A 75 11.05 6.13 0.79
N GLU A 76 10.59 5.77 1.99
CA GLU A 76 10.43 6.71 3.10
C GLU A 76 11.75 7.42 3.42
N ILE A 77 12.84 6.65 3.59
CA ILE A 77 14.19 7.19 3.83
C ILE A 77 14.62 8.08 2.66
N ALA A 78 14.44 7.63 1.43
CA ALA A 78 14.83 8.39 0.23
C ALA A 78 14.03 9.69 0.07
N ARG A 79 12.77 9.73 0.50
CA ARG A 79 11.96 10.95 0.55
C ARG A 79 12.46 11.91 1.63
N LEU A 80 12.75 11.41 2.84
CA LEU A 80 13.30 12.23 3.93
C LEU A 80 14.66 12.84 3.58
N GLU A 81 15.53 12.11 2.88
CA GLU A 81 16.83 12.63 2.41
C GLU A 81 16.70 13.70 1.32
N ARG A 82 15.63 13.71 0.53
CA ARG A 82 15.37 14.74 -0.49
C ARG A 82 14.83 16.03 0.11
N GLU A 83 14.20 15.95 1.29
CA GLU A 83 13.60 17.08 1.98
C GLU A 83 14.55 17.76 2.99
N GLY A 84 15.69 17.12 3.32
CA GLY A 84 16.74 17.64 4.22
C GLY A 84 17.83 18.46 3.54
#